data_AF-A0A2E7MIL1-F1
#
_entry.id   AF-A0A2E7MIL1-F1
#
_cell.length_a   1.000
_cell.length_b   1.000
_cell.length_c   1.000
_cell.angle_alpha   90.00
_cell.angle_beta   90.00
_cell.angle_gamma   90.00
#
_symmetry.space_group_name_H-M   'P 1'
#
loop_
_entity.id
_entity.type
_entity.pdbx_description
1 polymer ?
#
loop_
_entity_poly.entity_id
_entity_poly.type
_entity_poly.pdbx_seq_one_letter_code
_entity_poly.pdbx_strand_id
1 'polypeptide(L)'
;MILILKNHSTVTDWFKREVSYNSIMMTFTICIKTSTLTKTTHYTGYQQKLFDEIKRLKDIEGYGYKRISYILYDKGYRSIRTDSILRHNYIYSIYKKGKIREDRINRYFKPVIKDIMVYESL
;
A
#
# COMPACT_ATOMS: atom_id res chain seq x y z
N MET A 1 -23.78 -28.99 -69.40
CA MET A 1 -24.57 -27.82 -68.96
C MET A 1 -24.05 -27.43 -67.57
N ILE A 2 -23.20 -26.40 -67.49
CA ILE A 2 -22.55 -25.96 -66.25
C ILE A 2 -23.19 -24.62 -65.87
N LEU A 3 -23.82 -24.56 -64.69
CA LEU A 3 -24.37 -23.33 -64.12
C LEU A 3 -23.24 -22.51 -63.49
N ILE A 4 -22.97 -21.32 -64.03
CA ILE A 4 -22.06 -20.34 -63.44
C ILE A 4 -22.82 -19.60 -62.33
N LEU A 5 -22.47 -19.87 -61.07
CA LEU A 5 -22.95 -19.08 -59.94
C LEU A 5 -22.30 -17.69 -60.01
N LYS A 6 -23.09 -16.64 -60.24
CA LYS A 6 -22.60 -15.26 -60.09
C LYS A 6 -22.52 -14.94 -58.60
N ASN A 7 -21.30 -14.76 -58.10
CA ASN A 7 -21.09 -14.17 -56.78
C ASN A 7 -21.51 -12.69 -56.82
N HIS A 8 -22.51 -12.32 -56.03
CA HIS A 8 -23.05 -10.96 -55.96
C HIS A 8 -22.42 -10.13 -54.81
N SER A 9 -21.26 -10.54 -54.29
CA SER A 9 -20.60 -9.80 -53.21
C SER A 9 -19.99 -8.51 -53.77
N THR A 10 -20.57 -7.37 -53.39
CA THR A 10 -20.06 -6.02 -53.68
C THR A 10 -19.03 -5.55 -52.67
N VAL A 11 -18.52 -6.43 -51.80
CA VAL A 11 -17.54 -6.06 -50.78
C VAL A 11 -16.19 -5.85 -51.49
N THR A 12 -15.90 -4.60 -51.82
CA THR A 12 -14.56 -4.16 -52.24
C THR A 12 -13.58 -4.40 -51.11
N ASP A 13 -12.38 -4.87 -51.46
CA ASP A 13 -11.27 -5.16 -50.56
C ASP A 13 -11.15 -4.15 -49.41
N TRP A 14 -10.95 -4.69 -48.20
CA TRP A 14 -10.69 -3.90 -46.99
C TRP A 14 -9.35 -3.18 -47.15
N PHE A 15 -9.35 -2.00 -47.76
CA PHE A 15 -8.18 -1.14 -47.84
C PHE A 15 -7.66 -0.92 -46.41
N LYS A 16 -6.51 -1.53 -46.09
CA LYS A 16 -5.70 -1.12 -44.93
C LYS A 16 -5.19 0.28 -45.23
N ARG A 17 -5.97 1.29 -44.85
CA ARG A 17 -5.52 2.68 -44.86
C ARG A 17 -4.50 2.82 -43.72
N GLU A 18 -3.23 2.97 -44.05
CA GLU A 18 -2.25 3.50 -43.08
C GLU A 18 -2.61 4.97 -42.83
N VAL A 19 -3.12 5.24 -41.62
CA VAL A 19 -3.39 6.60 -41.16
C VAL A 19 -2.19 7.03 -40.33
N SER A 20 -1.45 8.03 -40.81
CA SER A 20 -0.34 8.66 -40.09
C SER A 20 -0.88 9.83 -39.29
N TYR A 21 -0.85 9.74 -37.96
CA TYR A 21 -1.28 10.81 -37.07
C TYR A 21 -0.11 11.71 -36.70
N ASN A 22 -0.30 13.03 -36.76
CA ASN A 22 0.73 14.00 -36.36
C ASN A 22 0.85 14.11 -34.83
N SER A 23 -0.24 13.87 -34.08
CA SER A 23 -0.23 13.83 -32.61
C SER A 23 -1.40 13.03 -32.03
N ILE A 24 -1.17 12.43 -30.86
CA ILE A 24 -2.17 11.70 -30.07
C ILE A 24 -2.22 12.38 -28.69
N MET A 25 -3.41 12.78 -28.24
CA MET A 25 -3.61 13.36 -26.91
C MET A 25 -4.44 12.42 -26.04
N MET A 26 -4.01 12.18 -24.80
CA MET A 26 -4.72 11.33 -23.84
C MET A 26 -5.02 12.11 -22.56
N THR A 27 -6.28 12.09 -22.14
CA THR A 27 -6.76 12.70 -20.90
C THR A 27 -7.30 11.60 -19.99
N PHE A 28 -6.92 11.60 -18.71
CA PHE A 28 -7.43 10.65 -17.72
C PHE A 28 -7.28 11.20 -16.31
N THR A 29 -8.09 10.66 -15.40
CA THR A 29 -8.04 10.97 -13.97
C THR A 29 -7.35 9.85 -13.21
N ILE A 30 -6.24 10.13 -12.52
CA ILE A 30 -5.59 9.18 -11.62
C ILE A 30 -6.03 9.44 -10.18
N CYS A 31 -6.64 8.44 -9.55
CA CYS A 31 -6.97 8.45 -8.13
C CYS A 31 -5.95 7.60 -7.35
N ILE A 32 -5.06 8.27 -6.61
CA ILE A 32 -4.10 7.62 -5.70
C ILE A 32 -4.56 7.86 -4.26
N LYS A 33 -4.69 6.77 -3.49
CA LYS A 33 -4.94 6.85 -2.04
C LYS A 33 -3.72 6.28 -1.33
N THR A 34 -3.25 6.96 -0.30
CA THR A 34 -2.18 6.44 0.55
C THR A 34 -2.40 6.87 2.00
N SER A 35 -2.09 6.00 2.95
CA SER A 35 -2.11 6.28 4.39
C SER A 35 -0.87 7.08 4.84
N THR A 36 0.11 7.29 3.96
CA THR A 36 1.38 7.97 4.26
C THR A 36 1.38 9.47 3.95
N LEU A 37 0.28 10.02 3.42
CA LEU A 37 0.24 11.40 2.90
C LEU A 37 0.19 12.49 3.98
N THR A 38 -0.28 12.16 5.19
CA THR A 38 -0.27 13.07 6.33
C THR A 38 0.90 12.74 7.25
N LYS A 39 1.53 13.77 7.85
CA LYS A 39 2.57 13.63 8.87
C LYS A 39 2.00 12.90 10.09
N THR A 40 1.91 11.58 10.03
CA THR A 40 1.60 10.75 11.19
C THR A 40 2.69 11.03 12.20
N THR A 41 2.34 11.45 13.41
CA THR A 41 3.31 11.66 14.50
C THR A 41 4.30 10.51 14.52
N HIS A 42 5.53 10.80 14.10
CA HIS A 42 6.52 9.76 13.87
C HIS A 42 6.88 9.20 15.25
N TYR A 43 6.80 7.87 15.38
CA TYR A 43 7.49 7.22 16.48
C TYR A 43 8.93 7.72 16.48
N THR A 44 9.42 8.20 17.61
CA THR A 44 10.85 8.48 17.73
C THR A 44 11.63 7.19 17.53
N GLY A 45 12.92 7.28 17.18
CA GLY A 45 13.76 6.09 17.02
C GLY A 45 13.74 5.18 18.26
N TYR A 46 13.64 5.76 19.46
CA TYR A 46 13.47 5.00 20.70
C TYR A 46 12.11 4.28 20.76
N GLN A 47 11.01 4.96 20.43
CA GLN A 47 9.68 4.34 20.42
C GLN A 47 9.59 3.18 19.43
N GLN A 48 10.22 3.31 18.25
CA GLN A 48 10.30 2.23 17.28
C GLN A 48 11.11 1.05 17.81
N LYS A 49 12.34 1.29 18.30
CA LYS A 49 13.18 0.25 18.92
C LYS A 49 12.47 -0.49 20.06
N LEU A 50 11.77 0.24 20.93
CA LEU A 50 11.01 -0.33 22.03
C LEU A 50 9.85 -1.20 21.53
N PHE A 51 9.11 -0.74 20.52
CA PHE A 51 8.03 -1.52 19.93
C PHE A 51 8.55 -2.79 19.25
N ASP A 52 9.63 -2.69 18.46
CA ASP A 52 10.23 -3.82 17.75
C ASP A 52 10.70 -4.89 18.73
N GLU A 53 11.34 -4.48 19.83
CA GLU A 53 11.78 -5.42 20.86
C GLU A 53 10.60 -6.08 21.58
N ILE A 54 9.56 -5.32 21.95
CA ILE A 54 8.34 -5.89 22.54
C ILE A 54 7.70 -6.90 21.57
N LYS A 55 7.62 -6.55 20.28
CA LYS A 55 7.03 -7.40 19.24
C LYS A 55 7.85 -8.69 19.07
N ARG A 56 9.18 -8.61 19.03
CA ARG A 56 10.08 -9.78 18.97
C ARG A 56 9.86 -10.70 20.17
N LEU A 57 9.88 -10.16 21.38
CA LEU A 57 9.65 -10.93 22.62
C LEU A 57 8.25 -11.56 22.68
N LYS A 58 7.25 -10.90 22.08
CA LYS A 58 5.86 -11.37 22.12
C LYS A 58 5.54 -12.39 21.03
N ASP A 59 5.92 -12.10 19.79
CA ASP A 59 5.51 -12.86 18.60
C ASP A 59 6.49 -13.99 18.29
N ILE A 60 7.80 -13.79 18.54
CA ILE A 60 8.85 -14.78 18.23
C ILE A 60 9.16 -15.62 19.47
N GLU A 61 9.39 -14.99 20.63
CA GLU A 61 9.75 -15.72 21.85
C GLU A 61 8.52 -16.19 22.66
N GLY A 62 7.32 -15.67 22.36
CA GLY A 62 6.07 -16.12 22.99
C GLY A 62 5.86 -15.66 24.43
N TYR A 63 6.61 -14.68 24.93
CA TYR A 63 6.52 -14.28 26.34
C TYR A 63 5.22 -13.54 26.70
N GLY A 64 4.81 -13.70 27.97
CA GLY A 64 3.75 -12.90 28.58
C GLY A 64 4.22 -11.48 28.92
N TYR A 65 3.30 -10.51 28.95
CA TYR A 65 3.62 -9.09 29.19
C TYR A 65 4.35 -8.81 30.50
N LYS A 66 4.09 -9.61 31.54
CA LYS A 66 4.81 -9.52 32.82
C LYS A 66 6.28 -9.89 32.66
N ARG A 67 6.59 -10.97 31.93
CA ARG A 67 7.97 -11.39 31.67
C ARG A 67 8.70 -10.39 30.79
N ILE A 68 8.02 -9.87 29.76
CA ILE A 68 8.57 -8.82 28.88
C ILE A 68 8.94 -7.56 29.69
N SER A 69 8.11 -7.15 30.64
CA SER A 69 8.39 -5.99 31.52
C SER A 69 9.72 -6.15 32.27
N TYR A 70 10.00 -7.32 32.83
CA TYR A 70 11.28 -7.61 33.50
C TYR A 70 12.47 -7.62 32.52
N ILE A 71 12.33 -8.29 31.37
CA ILE A 71 13.40 -8.33 30.36
C ILE A 71 13.76 -6.92 29.89
N LEU A 72 12.77 -6.08 29.64
CA LEU A 72 12.98 -4.69 29.24
C LEU A 72 13.62 -3.86 30.36
N TYR A 73 13.25 -4.12 31.61
CA TYR A 73 13.88 -3.48 32.75
C TYR A 73 15.38 -3.79 32.83
N ASP A 74 15.73 -5.07 32.69
CA ASP A 74 17.12 -5.57 32.71
C ASP A 74 17.94 -5.03 31.54
N LYS A 75 17.31 -4.85 30.36
CA LYS A 75 17.91 -4.21 29.19
C LYS A 75 18.02 -2.68 29.29
N GLY A 76 17.54 -2.07 30.38
CA GLY A 76 17.62 -0.62 30.61
C GLY A 76 16.53 0.22 29.95
N TYR A 77 15.46 -0.38 29.41
CA TYR A 77 14.35 0.38 28.86
C TYR A 77 13.53 1.04 29.97
N ARG A 78 13.14 2.31 29.75
CA ARG A 78 12.36 3.14 30.67
C ARG A 78 11.32 4.00 29.93
N SER A 79 10.38 4.59 30.66
CA SER A 79 9.46 5.56 30.07
C SER A 79 10.17 6.88 29.76
N ILE A 80 9.97 7.44 28.56
CA ILE A 80 10.64 8.69 28.14
C ILE A 80 10.37 9.86 29.08
N ARG A 81 9.12 10.00 29.55
CA ARG A 81 8.69 11.19 30.32
C ARG A 81 9.05 11.13 31.80
N THR A 82 9.09 9.94 32.39
CA THR A 82 9.14 9.75 33.85
C THR A 82 10.25 8.82 34.31
N ASP A 83 11.05 8.31 33.37
CA ASP A 83 12.12 7.33 33.59
C ASP A 83 11.70 6.09 34.42
N SER A 84 10.41 5.79 34.39
CA SER A 84 9.81 4.74 35.22
C SER A 84 9.85 3.38 34.52
N ILE A 85 9.75 2.32 35.32
CA ILE A 85 9.68 0.95 34.82
C ILE A 85 8.46 0.76 33.93
N LEU A 86 8.67 0.14 32.78
CA LEU A 86 7.60 -0.20 31.85
C LEU A 86 6.79 -1.39 32.35
N ARG A 87 5.79 -1.13 33.20
CA ARG A 87 4.85 -2.13 33.73
C ARG A 87 4.10 -2.89 32.62
N HIS A 88 3.63 -4.10 32.93
CA HIS A 88 2.97 -4.99 31.97
C HIS A 88 1.77 -4.35 31.22
N ASN A 89 1.01 -3.47 31.86
CA ASN A 89 -0.09 -2.72 31.23
C ASN A 89 0.42 -1.72 30.17
N TYR A 90 1.59 -1.11 30.39
CA TYR A 90 2.25 -0.27 29.39
C TYR A 90 2.74 -1.12 28.23
N ILE A 91 3.35 -2.27 28.49
CA ILE A 91 3.81 -3.20 27.43
C ILE A 91 2.63 -3.61 26.53
N TYR A 92 1.51 -4.03 27.13
CA TYR A 92 0.29 -4.35 26.38
C TYR A 92 -0.18 -3.18 25.50
N SER A 93 -0.24 -1.98 26.07
CA SER A 93 -0.68 -0.78 25.35
C SER A 93 0.23 -0.41 24.20
N ILE A 94 1.55 -0.51 24.38
CA ILE A 94 2.55 -0.24 23.34
C ILE A 94 2.42 -1.25 22.22
N TYR A 95 2.39 -2.55 22.54
CA TYR A 95 2.24 -3.62 21.56
C TYR A 95 0.96 -3.44 20.73
N LYS A 96 -0.19 -3.28 21.40
CA LYS A 96 -1.49 -3.10 20.73
C LYS A 96 -1.49 -1.89 19.79
N LYS A 97 -1.03 -0.73 20.27
CA LYS A 97 -1.03 0.51 19.46
C LYS A 97 -0.02 0.45 18.31
N GLY A 98 1.13 -0.18 18.52
CA GLY A 98 2.14 -0.36 17.48
C GLY A 98 1.67 -1.30 16.37
N LYS A 99 0.97 -2.39 16.70
CA LYS A 99 0.34 -3.27 15.69
C LYS A 99 -0.68 -2.53 14.82
N ILE A 100 -1.59 -1.77 15.44
CA ILE A 100 -2.56 -0.94 14.67
C ILE A 100 -1.81 0.07 13.78
N ARG A 101 -0.67 0.60 14.24
CA ARG A 101 0.16 1.50 13.42
C ARG A 101 0.77 0.78 12.22
N GLU A 102 1.35 -0.41 12.40
CA GLU A 102 1.83 -1.26 11.30
C GLU A 102 0.72 -1.51 10.28
N ASP A 103 -0.47 -1.90 10.72
CA ASP A 103 -1.59 -2.20 9.82
C ASP A 103 -2.06 -0.96 9.03
N ARG A 104 -1.95 0.24 9.61
CA ARG A 104 -2.24 1.50 8.90
C ARG A 104 -1.17 1.82 7.87
N ILE A 105 0.11 1.63 8.19
CA ILE A 105 1.24 1.95 7.30
C ILE A 105 1.27 0.96 6.13
N ASN A 106 1.10 -0.33 6.41
CA ASN A 106 1.15 -1.40 5.42
C ASN A 106 -0.19 -1.60 4.68
N ARG A 107 -1.14 -0.68 4.85
CA ARG A 107 -2.43 -0.75 4.19
C ARG A 107 -2.27 -0.52 2.70
N TYR A 108 -2.62 -1.52 1.90
CA TYR A 108 -2.64 -1.41 0.45
C TYR A 108 -3.87 -0.62 -0.03
N PHE A 109 -3.66 0.28 -0.98
CA PHE A 109 -4.71 1.00 -1.68
C PHE A 109 -4.54 0.77 -3.18
N LYS A 110 -5.55 0.21 -3.82
CA LYS A 110 -5.54 -0.01 -5.27
C LYS A 110 -5.62 1.36 -5.99
N PRO A 111 -4.64 1.72 -6.84
CA PRO A 111 -4.75 2.90 -7.69
C PRO A 111 -5.84 2.68 -8.73
N VAL A 112 -6.60 3.73 -9.04
CA VAL A 112 -7.69 3.67 -10.02
C VAL A 112 -7.49 4.77 -11.05
N ILE A 113 -7.56 4.39 -12.32
CA ILE A 113 -7.60 5.32 -13.45
C ILE A 113 -9.06 5.41 -13.91
N LYS A 114 -9.55 6.63 -14.14
CA LYS A 114 -10.90 6.92 -14.63
C LYS A 114 -10.83 7.88 -15.82
N ASP A 115 -11.94 8.00 -16.54
CA ASP A 115 -12.18 9.04 -17.55
C ASP A 115 -11.10 9.07 -18.65
N ILE A 116 -10.70 7.90 -19.15
CA ILE A 116 -9.69 7.78 -20.20
C ILE A 116 -10.31 8.20 -21.53
N MET A 117 -9.80 9.29 -22.09
CA MET A 117 -10.18 9.83 -23.39
C MET A 117 -8.94 9.93 -24.27
N VAL A 118 -9.04 9.49 -25.53
CA VAL A 118 -7.97 9.60 -26.53
C VAL A 118 -8.50 10.44 -27.68
N TYR A 119 -7.70 11.43 -28.08
CA TYR A 119 -7.98 12.31 -29.20
C TYR A 119 -6.89 12.12 -30.24
N GLU A 120 -7.31 11.92 -31.47
CA GLU A 120 -6.44 11.78 -32.63
C GLU A 120 -6.50 13.09 -33.43
N SER A 121 -5.35 13.73 -33.66
CA SER A 121 -5.27 14.84 -34.63
C SER A 121 -4.78 14.30 -35.96
N LEU A 122 -5.65 14.41 -36.97
CA LEU A 122 -5.30 14.30 -38.39
C LEU A 122 -4.41 15.47 -38.80
#